data_AF-A0A0A1UMF4-F1
#
_entry.id   AF-A0A0A1UMF4-F1
#
_cell.length_a   1.000
_cell.length_b   1.000
_cell.length_c   1.000
_cell.angle_alpha   90.00
_cell.angle_beta   90.00
_cell.angle_gamma   90.00
#
_symmetry.space_group_name_H-M   'P 1'
#
loop_
_entity.id
_entity.type
_entity.pdbx_description
1 polymer ?
#
loop_
_entity_poly.entity_id
_entity_poly.type
_entity_poly.pdbx_seq_one_letter_code
_entity_poly.pdbx_strand_id
1 'polypeptide(L)'
;MGVDRGSYGPFSGRKSVRVTSPKAFNRGLIVADISHMPSGACGVWPAFWMFGPDWPSSGEIDIIEGVNYQETNIVTLHTSPGCSVTLSGSGSYFSALRKDCSIAGAGCGMQPTDCQTYGDGFNNINGGVYAMGWTSESISVWFFPRHDIPMDVTSRLPEPRTWGDPLAKFQGGDGCNIDSHFSNNQIVFDITFCSDWAGSPLVWSSNPRCSASGLSCHAYVANNPTDYTDAYWLVNSVNVYKKRGDVEPEHSVLPSSVAFGPQP
;
A
#
# COMPACT_ATOMS: atom_id res chain seq x y z
N MET A 1 -13.09 -7.43 2.11
CA MET A 1 -13.46 -6.05 2.50
C MET A 1 -13.73 -5.28 1.22
N GLY A 2 -14.86 -4.60 1.05
CA GLY A 2 -15.21 -3.98 -0.23
C GLY A 2 -16.19 -2.84 -0.09
N VAL A 3 -16.75 -2.40 -1.21
CA VAL A 3 -17.62 -1.22 -1.32
C VAL A 3 -19.07 -1.59 -1.59
N ASP A 4 -19.98 -0.62 -1.41
CA ASP A 4 -21.36 -0.76 -1.86
C ASP A 4 -21.42 -0.84 -3.40
N ARG A 5 -22.11 -1.87 -3.90
CA ARG A 5 -22.25 -2.20 -5.33
C ARG A 5 -23.70 -2.16 -5.84
N GLY A 6 -24.64 -1.68 -5.04
CA GLY A 6 -26.08 -1.71 -5.34
C GLY A 6 -26.77 -0.36 -5.26
N SER A 7 -26.28 0.56 -4.42
CA SER A 7 -26.94 1.85 -4.21
C SER A 7 -26.59 2.89 -5.28
N TYR A 8 -27.63 3.53 -5.83
CA TYR A 8 -27.53 4.72 -6.68
C TYR A 8 -27.57 6.01 -5.84
N GLY A 9 -26.95 7.06 -6.34
CA GLY A 9 -27.14 8.42 -5.85
C GLY A 9 -26.79 8.71 -4.38
N PRO A 10 -25.76 8.11 -3.75
CA PRO A 10 -25.42 8.50 -2.40
C PRO A 10 -24.80 9.91 -2.42
N PHE A 11 -25.56 10.94 -2.03
CA PHE A 11 -25.10 12.33 -1.90
C PHE A 11 -23.89 12.48 -0.97
N SER A 12 -23.67 11.52 -0.06
CA SER A 12 -22.54 11.45 0.87
C SER A 12 -21.34 10.62 0.35
N GLY A 13 -21.37 10.16 -0.90
CA GLY A 13 -20.37 9.25 -1.47
C GLY A 13 -20.71 7.76 -1.30
N ARG A 14 -20.11 6.92 -2.16
CA ARG A 14 -20.30 5.46 -2.15
C ARG A 14 -19.72 4.87 -0.87
N LYS A 15 -20.51 4.04 -0.17
CA LYS A 15 -20.08 3.43 1.10
C LYS A 15 -18.89 2.50 0.86
N SER A 16 -17.91 2.59 1.75
CA SER A 16 -16.69 1.81 1.76
C SER A 16 -16.22 1.60 3.21
N VAL A 17 -15.07 0.96 3.39
CA VAL A 17 -14.42 0.75 4.68
C VAL A 17 -12.98 1.24 4.63
N ARG A 18 -12.52 1.79 5.76
CA ARG A 18 -11.10 2.00 6.09
C ARG A 18 -10.82 1.21 7.35
N VAL A 19 -9.93 0.23 7.25
CA VAL A 19 -9.56 -0.65 8.37
C VAL A 19 -8.13 -0.33 8.76
N THR A 20 -7.94 0.08 10.01
CA THR A 20 -6.63 0.43 10.57
C THR A 20 -6.23 -0.59 11.64
N SER A 21 -4.98 -1.03 11.65
CA SER A 21 -4.48 -1.92 12.70
C SER A 21 -4.45 -1.19 14.06
N PRO A 22 -4.82 -1.86 15.16
CA PRO A 22 -4.76 -1.23 16.49
C PRO A 22 -3.31 -0.97 16.94
N LYS A 23 -2.36 -1.78 16.46
CA LYS A 23 -0.93 -1.63 16.75
C LYS A 23 -0.25 -0.72 15.74
N ALA A 24 0.73 0.02 16.21
CA ALA A 24 1.65 0.83 15.44
C ALA A 24 3.05 0.18 15.39
N PHE A 25 3.82 0.49 14.35
CA PHE A 25 5.14 -0.12 14.11
C PHE A 25 6.18 0.96 13.76
N ASN A 26 7.44 0.73 14.12
CA ASN A 26 8.57 1.61 13.75
C ASN A 26 9.55 0.98 12.77
N ARG A 27 9.58 -0.35 12.70
CA ARG A 27 10.47 -1.15 11.85
C ARG A 27 9.90 -2.55 11.73
N GLY A 28 10.45 -3.33 10.82
CA GLY A 28 10.17 -4.75 10.70
C GLY A 28 9.85 -5.14 9.27
N LEU A 29 9.19 -6.28 9.14
CA LEU A 29 8.75 -6.82 7.86
C LEU A 29 7.26 -7.10 7.94
N ILE A 30 6.49 -6.52 7.04
CA ILE A 30 5.05 -6.75 6.90
C ILE A 30 4.83 -7.55 5.64
N VAL A 31 4.15 -8.68 5.74
CA VAL A 31 3.89 -9.59 4.62
C VAL A 31 2.39 -9.79 4.50
N ALA A 32 1.81 -9.30 3.41
CA ALA A 32 0.40 -9.43 3.10
C ALA A 32 0.21 -10.42 1.93
N ASP A 33 -0.48 -11.53 2.19
CA ASP A 33 -0.93 -12.47 1.16
C ASP A 33 -2.35 -12.07 0.72
N ILE A 34 -2.50 -11.69 -0.55
CA ILE A 34 -3.71 -11.11 -1.10
C ILE A 34 -4.12 -11.92 -2.33
N SER A 35 -5.33 -12.47 -2.33
CA SER A 35 -5.90 -13.21 -3.46
C SER A 35 -6.58 -12.30 -4.49
N HIS A 36 -7.08 -11.14 -4.04
CA HIS A 36 -7.76 -10.15 -4.88
C HIS A 36 -7.58 -8.75 -4.29
N MET A 37 -7.37 -7.77 -5.15
CA MET A 37 -7.41 -6.35 -4.81
C MET A 37 -8.47 -5.62 -5.66
N PRO A 38 -8.90 -4.40 -5.31
CA PRO A 38 -9.91 -3.69 -6.09
C PRO A 38 -9.48 -3.54 -7.56
N SER A 39 -10.32 -4.03 -8.45
CA SER A 39 -10.13 -3.93 -9.91
C SER A 39 -10.24 -2.48 -10.41
N GLY A 40 -9.75 -2.26 -11.63
CA GLY A 40 -9.79 -0.94 -12.27
C GLY A 40 -11.22 -0.50 -12.54
N ALA A 41 -11.61 0.66 -12.02
CA ALA A 41 -12.92 1.26 -12.25
C ALA A 41 -12.86 2.77 -12.10
N CYS A 42 -13.70 3.51 -12.82
CA CYS A 42 -13.65 4.97 -12.73
C CYS A 42 -13.99 5.48 -11.34
N GLY A 43 -13.10 6.32 -10.83
CA GLY A 43 -13.19 6.96 -9.53
C GLY A 43 -12.69 6.12 -8.39
N VAL A 44 -12.33 4.84 -8.58
CA VAL A 44 -11.80 4.01 -7.49
C VAL A 44 -10.37 4.46 -7.12
N TRP A 45 -10.05 4.46 -5.83
CA TRP A 45 -8.72 4.68 -5.30
C TRP A 45 -8.51 3.76 -4.09
N PRO A 46 -8.03 2.53 -4.32
CA PRO A 46 -7.71 1.59 -3.26
C PRO A 46 -6.28 1.80 -2.74
N ALA A 47 -6.08 1.53 -1.45
CA ALA A 47 -4.76 1.59 -0.84
C ALA A 47 -4.54 0.48 0.20
N PHE A 48 -3.36 -0.14 0.17
CA PHE A 48 -2.75 -0.86 1.30
C PHE A 48 -1.47 -0.10 1.67
N TRP A 49 -1.48 0.50 2.85
CA TRP A 49 -0.51 1.52 3.22
C TRP A 49 -0.30 1.58 4.73
N MET A 50 0.59 2.46 5.17
CA MET A 50 0.78 2.75 6.58
C MET A 50 0.97 4.24 6.83
N PHE A 51 0.48 4.74 7.97
CA PHE A 51 0.64 6.15 8.36
C PHE A 51 0.90 6.29 9.85
N GLY A 52 1.73 7.27 10.21
CA GLY A 52 2.00 7.63 11.61
C GLY A 52 1.02 8.69 12.16
N PRO A 53 1.03 8.93 13.48
CA PRO A 53 0.03 9.77 14.16
C PRO A 53 0.11 11.26 13.80
N ASP A 54 1.30 11.80 13.54
CA ASP A 54 1.51 13.23 13.27
C ASP A 54 1.81 13.46 11.77
N TRP A 55 0.91 13.04 10.90
CA TRP A 55 1.10 13.14 9.45
C TRP A 55 1.31 14.61 8.99
N PRO A 56 2.28 14.90 8.10
CA PRO A 56 3.21 13.95 7.45
C PRO A 56 4.55 13.78 8.21
N SER A 57 4.70 14.36 9.40
CA SER A 57 5.95 14.30 10.18
C SER A 57 6.29 12.90 10.68
N SER A 58 5.28 12.06 10.91
CA SER A 58 5.47 10.64 11.23
C SER A 58 5.49 9.73 10.00
N GLY A 59 5.40 10.29 8.80
CA GLY A 59 5.55 9.58 7.54
C GLY A 59 4.36 8.70 7.13
N GLU A 60 4.35 8.36 5.85
CA GLU A 60 3.37 7.50 5.19
C GLU A 60 4.07 6.61 4.16
N ILE A 61 3.66 5.34 4.11
CA ILE A 61 4.25 4.30 3.25
C ILE A 61 3.11 3.65 2.46
N ASP A 62 3.00 3.98 1.18
CA ASP A 62 2.00 3.43 0.28
C ASP A 62 2.58 2.19 -0.40
N ILE A 63 2.15 1.01 0.07
CA ILE A 63 2.68 -0.29 -0.38
C ILE A 63 1.98 -0.71 -1.68
N ILE A 64 0.67 -0.54 -1.73
CA ILE A 64 -0.16 -0.74 -2.92
C ILE A 64 -1.08 0.48 -3.06
N GLU A 65 -0.98 1.19 -4.17
CA GLU A 65 -1.80 2.36 -4.45
C GLU A 65 -1.96 2.60 -5.96
N GLY A 66 -3.15 3.05 -6.34
CA GLY A 66 -3.44 3.47 -7.70
C GLY A 66 -4.85 4.04 -7.82
N VAL A 67 -5.17 4.56 -9.01
CA VAL A 67 -6.45 5.24 -9.25
C VAL A 67 -7.07 4.85 -10.58
N ASN A 68 -8.39 4.89 -10.66
CA ASN A 68 -9.15 4.67 -11.90
C ASN A 68 -8.78 3.31 -12.55
N TYR A 69 -8.47 3.30 -13.85
CA TYR A 69 -7.99 2.13 -14.60
C TYR A 69 -6.46 2.04 -14.67
N GLN A 70 -5.76 2.48 -13.64
CA GLN A 70 -4.31 2.26 -13.57
C GLN A 70 -4.01 0.75 -13.55
N GLU A 71 -3.00 0.33 -14.32
CA GLU A 71 -2.69 -1.11 -14.51
C GLU A 71 -1.47 -1.57 -13.73
N THR A 72 -0.63 -0.65 -13.26
CA THR A 72 0.56 -0.97 -12.46
C THR A 72 0.50 -0.26 -11.11
N ASN A 73 1.14 -0.87 -10.10
CA ASN A 73 1.18 -0.29 -8.77
C ASN A 73 2.00 1.00 -8.77
N ILE A 74 1.74 1.91 -7.83
CA ILE A 74 2.67 2.98 -7.47
C ILE A 74 3.01 2.79 -5.99
N VAL A 75 4.29 2.59 -5.69
CA VAL A 75 4.79 2.60 -4.31
C VAL A 75 5.27 4.01 -4.02
N THR A 76 4.76 4.64 -2.97
CA THR A 76 5.09 6.04 -2.62
C THR A 76 5.44 6.14 -1.15
N LEU A 77 6.33 7.08 -0.80
CA LEU A 77 6.48 7.55 0.56
C LEU A 77 6.19 9.05 0.64
N HIS A 78 5.53 9.44 1.73
CA HIS A 78 5.32 10.84 2.07
C HIS A 78 5.93 11.17 3.43
N THR A 79 6.60 12.32 3.52
CA THR A 79 7.27 12.82 4.72
C THR A 79 7.08 14.32 4.89
N SER A 80 7.48 14.83 6.05
CA SER A 80 7.87 16.24 6.21
C SER A 80 9.08 16.59 5.30
N PRO A 81 9.36 17.89 5.04
CA PRO A 81 10.53 18.29 4.25
C PRO A 81 11.85 17.77 4.84
N GLY A 82 12.83 17.51 3.98
CA GLY A 82 14.18 17.09 4.38
C GLY A 82 14.49 15.61 4.16
N CYS A 83 13.63 14.87 3.47
CA CYS A 83 13.90 13.49 3.06
C CYS A 83 13.93 13.37 1.53
N SER A 84 15.13 13.18 0.98
CA SER A 84 15.38 12.83 -0.41
C SER A 84 16.14 11.52 -0.47
N VAL A 85 15.52 10.50 -1.07
CA VAL A 85 16.04 9.13 -1.10
C VAL A 85 16.83 8.84 -2.38
N THR A 86 17.63 7.79 -2.34
CA THR A 86 18.19 7.15 -3.53
C THR A 86 17.33 5.94 -3.93
N LEU A 87 17.08 5.80 -5.24
CA LEU A 87 16.19 4.77 -5.80
C LEU A 87 16.96 3.68 -6.56
N SER A 88 18.21 3.40 -6.16
CA SER A 88 19.02 2.33 -6.74
C SER A 88 18.58 0.95 -6.23
N GLY A 89 18.94 -0.12 -6.95
CA GLY A 89 18.66 -1.50 -6.52
C GLY A 89 17.17 -1.82 -6.43
N SER A 90 16.39 -1.30 -7.40
CA SER A 90 14.99 -1.66 -7.63
C SER A 90 14.85 -2.28 -9.01
N GLY A 91 13.73 -2.97 -9.26
CA GLY A 91 13.38 -3.56 -10.55
C GLY A 91 13.14 -2.54 -11.68
N SER A 92 12.44 -2.97 -12.75
CA SER A 92 12.14 -2.12 -13.92
C SER A 92 10.99 -1.15 -13.64
N TYR A 93 11.17 0.13 -14.00
CA TYR A 93 10.22 1.21 -13.71
C TYR A 93 10.01 2.13 -14.92
N PHE A 94 8.87 2.84 -14.93
CA PHE A 94 8.67 3.98 -15.82
C PHE A 94 9.62 5.14 -15.47
N SER A 95 9.94 5.97 -16.45
CA SER A 95 10.97 7.02 -16.33
C SER A 95 10.69 8.10 -15.28
N ALA A 96 9.45 8.25 -14.81
CA ALA A 96 9.03 9.27 -13.86
C ALA A 96 9.23 8.84 -12.40
N LEU A 97 10.49 8.73 -11.97
CA LEU A 97 10.84 8.51 -10.57
C LEU A 97 10.95 9.82 -9.79
N ARG A 98 10.39 9.86 -8.57
CA ARG A 98 10.52 11.01 -7.66
C ARG A 98 11.34 10.64 -6.44
N LYS A 99 12.35 11.45 -6.11
CA LYS A 99 13.28 11.20 -4.99
C LYS A 99 12.95 11.99 -3.72
N ASP A 100 12.35 13.17 -3.86
CA ASP A 100 11.92 13.98 -2.72
C ASP A 100 10.63 13.39 -2.14
N CYS A 101 10.70 12.91 -0.90
CA CYS A 101 9.58 12.30 -0.20
C CYS A 101 8.65 13.33 0.45
N SER A 102 9.00 14.63 0.41
CA SER A 102 8.16 15.65 1.02
C SER A 102 6.78 15.73 0.34
N ILE A 103 5.74 16.02 1.13
CA ILE A 103 4.39 16.25 0.59
C ILE A 103 4.35 17.41 -0.43
N ALA A 104 5.27 18.37 -0.34
CA ALA A 104 5.37 19.47 -1.30
C ALA A 104 5.81 19.00 -2.69
N GLY A 105 6.63 17.93 -2.74
CA GLY A 105 7.02 17.22 -3.97
C GLY A 105 6.05 16.11 -4.40
N ALA A 106 4.89 16.01 -3.75
CA ALA A 106 3.91 14.94 -3.91
C ALA A 106 4.44 13.53 -3.60
N GLY A 107 5.45 13.44 -2.74
CA GLY A 107 6.07 12.19 -2.31
C GLY A 107 7.09 11.61 -3.30
N CYS A 108 7.91 10.71 -2.79
CA CYS A 108 8.90 9.97 -3.57
C CYS A 108 8.27 8.65 -3.97
N GLY A 109 8.32 8.30 -5.25
CA GLY A 109 7.54 7.18 -5.75
C GLY A 109 8.18 6.47 -6.93
N MET A 110 7.86 5.18 -7.02
CA MET A 110 8.30 4.28 -8.08
C MET A 110 7.09 3.57 -8.67
N GLN A 111 6.95 3.64 -9.99
CA GLN A 111 5.92 2.93 -10.74
C GLN A 111 6.55 1.79 -11.53
N PRO A 112 6.42 0.52 -11.09
CA PRO A 112 6.81 -0.64 -11.89
C PRO A 112 6.11 -0.70 -13.24
N THR A 113 6.72 -1.41 -14.18
CA THR A 113 6.17 -1.65 -15.53
C THR A 113 5.34 -2.92 -15.65
N ASP A 114 5.39 -3.83 -14.67
CA ASP A 114 4.64 -5.10 -14.71
C ASP A 114 3.19 -4.91 -14.25
N CYS A 115 2.23 -5.19 -15.14
CA CYS A 115 0.80 -5.08 -14.85
C CYS A 115 0.29 -6.14 -13.86
N GLN A 116 1.06 -7.20 -13.57
CA GLN A 116 0.69 -8.16 -12.51
C GLN A 116 0.75 -7.55 -11.10
N THR A 117 1.35 -6.36 -10.97
CA THR A 117 1.51 -5.69 -9.67
C THR A 117 0.22 -5.05 -9.17
N TYR A 118 -0.80 -4.86 -10.01
CA TYR A 118 -1.97 -4.09 -9.59
C TYR A 118 -3.26 -4.45 -10.32
N GLY A 119 -4.38 -4.15 -9.67
CA GLY A 119 -5.72 -4.20 -10.24
C GLY A 119 -6.02 -5.50 -10.97
N ASP A 120 -6.50 -5.37 -12.22
CA ASP A 120 -6.95 -6.50 -13.02
C ASP A 120 -5.82 -7.49 -13.33
N GLY A 121 -4.59 -7.00 -13.58
CA GLY A 121 -3.45 -7.87 -13.86
C GLY A 121 -3.04 -8.71 -12.65
N PHE A 122 -3.08 -8.13 -11.45
CA PHE A 122 -2.90 -8.86 -10.19
C PHE A 122 -4.01 -9.90 -9.98
N ASN A 123 -5.27 -9.51 -10.20
CA ASN A 123 -6.41 -10.40 -9.99
C ASN A 123 -6.42 -11.59 -10.98
N ASN A 124 -6.01 -11.38 -12.23
CA ASN A 124 -5.94 -12.41 -13.27
C ASN A 124 -4.95 -13.55 -12.99
N ILE A 125 -3.97 -13.32 -12.11
CA ILE A 125 -3.03 -14.35 -11.66
C ILE A 125 -3.37 -14.90 -10.27
N ASN A 126 -4.58 -14.64 -9.78
CA ASN A 126 -5.04 -14.99 -8.42
C ASN A 126 -4.20 -14.32 -7.32
N GLY A 127 -3.72 -13.11 -7.61
CA GLY A 127 -3.00 -12.23 -6.71
C GLY A 127 -1.55 -12.63 -6.43
N GLY A 128 -1.14 -12.49 -5.17
CA GLY A 128 0.24 -12.71 -4.77
C GLY A 128 0.52 -12.19 -3.36
N VAL A 129 1.80 -12.02 -3.06
CA VAL A 129 2.28 -11.53 -1.76
C VAL A 129 3.00 -10.21 -1.94
N TYR A 130 2.59 -9.21 -1.17
CA TYR A 130 3.35 -7.98 -0.97
C TYR A 130 4.10 -8.05 0.35
N ALA A 131 5.41 -7.79 0.31
CA ALA A 131 6.24 -7.68 1.51
C ALA A 131 6.86 -6.29 1.59
N MET A 132 6.72 -5.61 2.73
CA MET A 132 7.35 -4.32 3.00
C MET A 132 8.34 -4.47 4.15
N GLY A 133 9.61 -4.25 3.86
CA GLY A 133 10.69 -4.21 4.84
C GLY A 133 11.05 -2.77 5.19
N TRP A 134 11.03 -2.46 6.48
CA TRP A 134 11.37 -1.14 7.03
C TRP A 134 12.52 -1.26 8.04
N THR A 135 13.61 -0.58 7.72
CA THR A 135 14.84 -0.49 8.53
C THR A 135 15.23 0.98 8.73
N SER A 136 16.26 1.23 9.54
CA SER A 136 16.86 2.57 9.67
C SER A 136 17.50 3.09 8.39
N GLU A 137 17.85 2.20 7.46
CA GLU A 137 18.59 2.53 6.24
C GLU A 137 17.68 2.67 5.01
N SER A 138 16.58 1.91 4.97
CA SER A 138 15.70 1.87 3.81
C SER A 138 14.32 1.33 4.12
N ILE A 139 13.39 1.69 3.24
CA ILE A 139 12.09 1.05 3.07
C ILE A 139 12.09 0.36 1.70
N SER A 140 11.74 -0.91 1.67
CA SER A 140 11.74 -1.75 0.46
C SER A 140 10.42 -2.50 0.35
N VAL A 141 9.88 -2.60 -0.87
CA VAL A 141 8.66 -3.33 -1.17
C VAL A 141 8.95 -4.40 -2.21
N TRP A 142 8.58 -5.65 -1.93
CA TRP A 142 8.62 -6.78 -2.86
C TRP A 142 7.21 -7.18 -3.24
N PHE A 143 7.07 -7.67 -4.46
CA PHE A 143 5.88 -8.35 -4.94
C PHE A 143 6.28 -9.73 -5.46
N PHE A 144 5.62 -10.76 -4.95
CA PHE A 144 5.73 -12.13 -5.43
C PHE A 144 4.41 -12.53 -6.08
N PRO A 145 4.36 -12.78 -7.41
CA PRO A 145 3.14 -13.22 -8.04
C PRO A 145 2.72 -14.58 -7.46
N ARG A 146 1.42 -14.90 -7.48
CA ARG A 146 0.88 -16.11 -6.83
C ARG A 146 1.66 -17.40 -7.14
N HIS A 147 2.17 -17.52 -8.35
CA HIS A 147 2.87 -18.70 -8.86
C HIS A 147 4.37 -18.76 -8.49
N ASP A 148 4.93 -17.71 -7.88
CA ASP A 148 6.36 -17.60 -7.56
C ASP A 148 6.58 -17.00 -6.15
N ILE A 149 5.82 -17.48 -5.16
CA ILE A 149 5.99 -17.06 -3.77
C ILE A 149 7.14 -17.86 -3.14
N PRO A 150 8.17 -17.20 -2.58
CA PRO A 150 9.28 -17.88 -1.91
C PRO A 150 8.85 -18.84 -0.79
N MET A 151 9.57 -19.95 -0.64
CA MET A 151 9.25 -20.99 0.35
C MET A 151 9.35 -20.48 1.80
N ASP A 152 10.30 -19.59 2.07
CA ASP A 152 10.51 -18.96 3.37
C ASP A 152 9.33 -18.02 3.75
N VAL A 153 8.72 -17.36 2.76
CA VAL A 153 7.47 -16.59 2.93
C VAL A 153 6.31 -17.51 3.28
N THR A 154 6.10 -18.59 2.52
CA THR A 154 4.98 -19.53 2.76
C THR A 154 5.14 -20.34 4.06
N SER A 155 6.36 -20.66 4.46
CA SER A 155 6.68 -21.32 5.74
C SER A 155 6.77 -20.36 6.94
N ARG A 156 6.48 -19.05 6.74
CA ARG A 156 6.50 -18.00 7.77
C ARG A 156 7.85 -17.84 8.47
N LEU A 157 8.93 -18.06 7.74
CA LEU A 157 10.32 -17.86 8.17
C LEU A 157 11.06 -16.94 7.17
N PRO A 158 10.53 -15.74 6.90
CA PRO A 158 11.03 -14.90 5.81
C PRO A 158 12.50 -14.49 6.00
N GLU A 159 13.26 -14.56 4.90
CA GLU A 159 14.65 -14.14 4.77
C GLU A 159 14.79 -13.19 3.55
N PRO A 160 14.49 -11.89 3.73
CA PRO A 160 14.49 -10.91 2.65
C PRO A 160 15.80 -10.81 1.85
N ARG A 161 16.94 -11.21 2.42
CA ARG A 161 18.23 -11.18 1.72
C ARG A 161 18.30 -12.16 0.54
N THR A 162 17.40 -13.13 0.50
CA THR A 162 17.35 -14.16 -0.55
C THR A 162 16.37 -13.84 -1.68
N TRP A 163 15.56 -12.80 -1.55
CA TRP A 163 14.46 -12.49 -2.48
C TRP A 163 14.89 -11.74 -3.74
N GLY A 164 16.16 -11.34 -3.83
CA GLY A 164 16.65 -10.50 -4.93
C GLY A 164 16.17 -9.05 -4.82
N ASP A 165 16.15 -8.37 -5.97
CA ASP A 165 15.83 -6.95 -6.03
C ASP A 165 14.34 -6.70 -5.72
N PRO A 166 14.02 -5.73 -4.85
CA PRO A 166 12.65 -5.33 -4.58
C PRO A 166 11.98 -4.65 -5.77
N LEU A 167 10.65 -4.65 -5.76
CA LEU A 167 9.80 -3.87 -6.67
C LEU A 167 10.11 -2.38 -6.56
N ALA A 168 10.29 -1.89 -5.33
CA ALA A 168 10.70 -0.52 -5.04
C ALA A 168 11.61 -0.47 -3.81
N LYS A 169 12.66 0.35 -3.87
CA LYS A 169 13.60 0.56 -2.77
C LYS A 169 13.92 2.04 -2.58
N PHE A 170 13.58 2.54 -1.41
CA PHE A 170 13.83 3.91 -0.97
C PHE A 170 14.98 3.88 0.02
N GLN A 171 16.20 4.17 -0.45
CA GLN A 171 17.39 4.22 0.39
C GLN A 171 17.53 5.60 1.01
N GLY A 172 17.63 5.64 2.32
CA GLY A 172 18.04 6.84 3.06
C GLY A 172 19.51 7.19 2.84
N GLY A 173 20.10 7.87 3.81
CA GLY A 173 21.48 8.35 3.79
C GLY A 173 21.54 9.85 4.08
N ASP A 174 22.55 10.54 3.56
CA ASP A 174 22.75 11.98 3.81
C ASP A 174 21.55 12.84 3.38
N GLY A 175 20.78 12.38 2.38
CA GLY A 175 19.58 13.05 1.89
C GLY A 175 18.31 12.73 2.69
N CYS A 176 18.28 11.65 3.47
CA CYS A 176 17.12 11.26 4.26
C CYS A 176 17.48 10.32 5.41
N ASN A 177 17.21 10.75 6.64
CA ASN A 177 17.23 9.89 7.81
C ASN A 177 15.85 9.24 7.99
N ILE A 178 15.72 7.96 7.63
CA ILE A 178 14.44 7.24 7.68
C ILE A 178 13.83 7.26 9.09
N ASP A 179 14.63 7.05 10.15
CA ASP A 179 14.12 6.98 11.53
C ASP A 179 13.60 8.33 12.05
N SER A 180 13.98 9.46 11.45
CA SER A 180 13.44 10.77 11.84
C SER A 180 12.16 11.15 11.10
N HIS A 181 11.82 10.47 10.01
CA HIS A 181 10.67 10.79 9.17
C HIS A 181 9.54 9.77 9.25
N PHE A 182 9.80 8.55 9.70
CA PHE A 182 8.79 7.50 9.83
C PHE A 182 8.74 7.02 11.27
N SER A 183 7.56 7.05 11.89
CA SER A 183 7.40 6.54 13.26
C SER A 183 5.97 6.18 13.61
N ASN A 184 5.82 5.07 14.34
CA ASN A 184 4.57 4.58 14.90
C ASN A 184 3.46 4.45 13.84
N ASN A 185 3.81 3.90 12.67
CA ASN A 185 2.87 3.76 11.58
C ASN A 185 1.90 2.60 11.82
N GLN A 186 0.61 2.84 11.62
CA GLN A 186 -0.43 1.81 11.63
C GLN A 186 -0.71 1.33 10.21
N ILE A 187 -1.03 0.04 10.05
CA ILE A 187 -1.39 -0.57 8.78
C ILE A 187 -2.81 -0.18 8.42
N VAL A 188 -3.07 0.16 7.15
CA VAL A 188 -4.39 0.52 6.63
C VAL A 188 -4.71 -0.25 5.36
N PHE A 189 -5.95 -0.73 5.27
CA PHE A 189 -6.60 -1.09 4.01
C PHE A 189 -7.84 -0.21 3.83
N ASP A 190 -7.95 0.45 2.68
CA ASP A 190 -9.17 1.16 2.32
C ASP A 190 -9.43 1.17 0.81
N ILE A 191 -10.60 1.69 0.48
CA ILE A 191 -11.01 2.04 -0.88
C ILE A 191 -11.75 3.36 -0.78
N THR A 192 -11.17 4.44 -1.28
CA THR A 192 -11.86 5.72 -1.41
C THR A 192 -12.29 5.95 -2.86
N PHE A 193 -13.06 7.02 -3.07
CA PHE A 193 -13.55 7.40 -4.40
C PHE A 193 -13.29 8.85 -4.70
N CYS A 194 -12.87 9.12 -5.94
CA CYS A 194 -12.56 10.45 -6.45
C CYS A 194 -11.49 11.14 -5.61
N SER A 195 -11.91 11.90 -4.60
CA SER A 195 -11.04 12.62 -3.67
C SER A 195 -9.97 13.45 -4.42
N ASP A 196 -8.88 13.74 -3.72
CA ASP A 196 -7.83 14.65 -4.20
C ASP A 196 -7.02 14.10 -5.37
N TRP A 197 -6.98 12.78 -5.58
CA TRP A 197 -6.19 12.15 -6.64
C TRP A 197 -7.04 11.62 -7.80
N ALA A 198 -7.82 10.54 -7.59
CA ALA A 198 -8.57 9.88 -8.66
C ALA A 198 -9.59 10.80 -9.34
N GLY A 199 -10.17 11.74 -8.58
CA GLY A 199 -11.15 12.72 -9.02
C GLY A 199 -10.56 14.05 -9.46
N SER A 200 -9.24 14.26 -9.31
CA SER A 200 -8.60 15.50 -9.74
C SER A 200 -8.84 15.72 -11.24
N PRO A 201 -9.09 16.96 -11.70
CA PRO A 201 -9.42 17.21 -13.11
C PRO A 201 -8.40 16.62 -14.09
N LEU A 202 -7.10 16.74 -13.77
CA LEU A 202 -6.01 16.23 -14.62
C LEU A 202 -6.00 14.70 -14.71
N VAL A 203 -6.16 14.00 -13.59
CA VAL A 203 -6.15 12.53 -13.55
C VAL A 203 -7.43 11.96 -14.16
N TRP A 204 -8.59 12.56 -13.85
CA TRP A 204 -9.86 12.14 -14.42
C TRP A 204 -9.90 12.32 -15.94
N SER A 205 -9.48 13.49 -16.45
CA SER A 205 -9.52 13.77 -17.89
C SER A 205 -8.49 12.97 -18.68
N SER A 206 -7.35 12.64 -18.07
CA SER A 206 -6.28 11.88 -18.74
C SER A 206 -6.60 10.39 -18.88
N ASN A 207 -7.54 9.85 -18.11
CA ASN A 207 -8.02 8.48 -18.28
C ASN A 207 -9.13 8.43 -19.36
N PRO A 208 -8.88 7.85 -20.55
CA PRO A 208 -9.84 7.88 -21.66
C PRO A 208 -11.14 7.12 -21.35
N ARG A 209 -11.07 6.06 -20.53
CA ARG A 209 -12.27 5.28 -20.15
C ARG A 209 -13.18 6.10 -19.23
N CYS A 210 -12.61 6.89 -18.33
CA CYS A 210 -13.39 7.72 -17.41
C CYS A 210 -13.91 9.00 -18.05
N SER A 211 -13.07 9.68 -18.83
CA SER A 211 -13.46 10.91 -19.51
C SER A 211 -14.52 10.67 -20.60
N ALA A 212 -14.55 9.47 -21.23
CA ALA A 212 -15.56 9.10 -22.22
C ALA A 212 -17.01 9.14 -21.70
N SER A 213 -17.22 9.06 -20.39
CA SER A 213 -18.56 9.17 -19.79
C SER A 213 -19.18 10.56 -19.91
N GLY A 214 -18.36 11.61 -20.07
CA GLY A 214 -18.80 13.00 -19.99
C GLY A 214 -19.26 13.45 -18.60
N LEU A 215 -19.16 12.58 -17.58
CA LEU A 215 -19.54 12.85 -16.21
C LEU A 215 -18.34 13.32 -15.39
N SER A 216 -18.62 14.06 -14.31
CA SER A 216 -17.63 14.26 -13.25
C SER A 216 -17.40 12.95 -12.50
N CYS A 217 -16.27 12.81 -11.80
CA CYS A 217 -15.98 11.60 -11.03
C CYS A 217 -17.11 11.26 -10.04
N HIS A 218 -17.57 12.23 -9.25
CA HIS A 218 -18.65 12.00 -8.29
C HIS A 218 -19.97 11.59 -8.97
N ALA A 219 -20.28 12.18 -10.13
CA ALA A 219 -21.48 11.81 -10.89
C ALA A 219 -21.36 10.39 -11.47
N TYR A 220 -20.18 9.99 -11.94
CA TYR A 220 -19.94 8.61 -12.39
C TYR A 220 -20.10 7.63 -11.23
N VAL A 221 -19.40 7.88 -10.12
CA VAL A 221 -19.45 7.00 -8.94
C VAL A 221 -20.85 6.86 -8.39
N ALA A 222 -21.64 7.93 -8.38
CA ALA A 222 -23.02 7.89 -7.89
C ALA A 222 -23.96 7.07 -8.78
N ASN A 223 -23.73 7.05 -10.10
CA ASN A 223 -24.70 6.53 -11.07
C ASN A 223 -24.34 5.16 -11.67
N ASN A 224 -23.15 4.63 -11.41
CA ASN A 224 -22.71 3.33 -11.97
C ASN A 224 -22.35 2.31 -10.87
N PRO A 225 -23.30 1.91 -9.98
CA PRO A 225 -22.99 1.03 -8.86
C PRO A 225 -22.44 -0.34 -9.25
N THR A 226 -22.84 -0.87 -10.40
CA THR A 226 -22.43 -2.19 -10.89
C THR A 226 -20.96 -2.26 -11.31
N ASP A 227 -20.33 -1.11 -11.63
CA ASP A 227 -18.91 -1.04 -12.02
C ASP A 227 -17.98 -1.31 -10.84
N TYR A 228 -18.51 -1.31 -9.61
CA TYR A 228 -17.75 -1.52 -8.38
C TYR A 228 -17.93 -2.93 -7.79
N THR A 229 -18.43 -3.87 -8.59
CA THR A 229 -18.61 -5.28 -8.20
C THR A 229 -17.29 -5.93 -7.80
N ASP A 230 -16.21 -5.62 -8.53
CA ASP A 230 -14.86 -6.12 -8.27
C ASP A 230 -13.97 -5.13 -7.48
N ALA A 231 -14.56 -4.10 -6.86
CA ALA A 231 -13.86 -3.19 -5.98
C ALA A 231 -13.80 -3.74 -4.54
N TYR A 232 -13.00 -4.80 -4.33
CA TYR A 232 -12.79 -5.41 -3.02
C TYR A 232 -11.40 -6.02 -2.81
N TRP A 233 -10.97 -6.00 -1.56
CA TRP A 233 -9.82 -6.73 -1.03
C TRP A 233 -10.23 -8.13 -0.55
N LEU A 234 -9.53 -9.16 -1.01
CA LEU A 234 -9.55 -10.52 -0.44
C LEU A 234 -8.16 -10.85 0.10
N VAL A 235 -7.98 -10.59 1.40
CA VAL A 235 -6.71 -10.77 2.11
C VAL A 235 -6.72 -12.13 2.81
N ASN A 236 -5.75 -12.99 2.48
CA ASN A 236 -5.57 -14.29 3.12
C ASN A 236 -4.88 -14.13 4.49
N SER A 237 -3.84 -13.30 4.56
CA SER A 237 -3.15 -13.01 5.82
C SER A 237 -2.37 -11.71 5.77
N VAL A 238 -2.14 -11.10 6.95
CA VAL A 238 -1.15 -10.05 7.16
C VAL A 238 -0.29 -10.47 8.35
N ASN A 239 0.98 -10.74 8.10
CA ASN A 239 1.94 -11.17 9.12
C ASN A 239 2.97 -10.07 9.33
N VAL A 240 3.30 -9.78 10.60
CA VAL A 240 4.31 -8.78 10.95
C VAL A 240 5.45 -9.48 11.68
N TYR A 241 6.67 -9.31 11.17
CA TYR A 241 7.89 -9.91 11.69
C TYR A 241 8.83 -8.83 12.21
N LYS A 242 9.55 -9.15 13.28
CA LYS A 242 10.66 -8.36 13.80
C LYS A 242 11.97 -9.11 13.53
N LYS A 243 13.08 -8.38 13.47
CA LYS A 243 14.40 -9.01 13.33
C LYS A 243 14.67 -9.85 14.58
N ARG A 244 15.25 -11.05 14.39
CA ARG A 244 15.67 -11.88 15.53
C ARG A 244 16.68 -11.09 16.39
N GLY A 245 16.35 -10.91 17.67
CA GLY A 245 17.20 -10.21 18.64
C GLY A 245 16.73 -8.80 19.04
N ASP A 246 15.74 -8.23 18.35
CA ASP A 246 15.12 -6.96 18.77
C ASP A 246 14.08 -7.23 19.87
N VAL A 247 14.41 -6.87 21.12
CA VAL A 247 13.49 -6.92 22.27
C VAL A 247 12.73 -5.60 22.35
N GLU A 248 11.40 -5.65 22.38
CA GLU A 248 10.55 -4.48 22.59
C GLU A 248 10.64 -4.02 24.05
N PRO A 249 10.79 -2.71 24.35
CA PRO A 249 10.60 -2.24 25.71
C PRO A 249 9.13 -2.43 26.08
N GLU A 250 8.89 -3.36 27.01
CA GLU A 250 7.57 -3.68 27.55
C GLU A 250 7.03 -2.46 28.32
N HIS A 251 6.17 -1.66 27.70
CA HIS A 251 5.37 -0.65 28.41
C HIS A 251 3.89 -0.84 28.11
N SER A 252 3.29 -1.84 28.75
CA SER A 252 2.02 -1.65 29.46
C SER A 252 1.93 -2.67 30.60
N VAL A 253 1.62 -2.16 31.78
CA VAL A 253 1.69 -2.83 33.08
C VAL A 253 0.66 -3.98 33.18
N LEU A 254 1.11 -5.14 33.68
CA LEU A 254 0.30 -6.34 34.01
C LEU A 254 -0.62 -6.09 35.24
N PRO A 255 -1.54 -7.01 35.59
CA PRO A 255 -1.07 -8.13 36.42
C PRO A 255 -1.56 -9.53 35.99
N SER A 256 -0.63 -10.47 36.25
CA SER A 256 -0.81 -11.86 36.67
C SER A 256 -1.24 -12.95 35.67
N SER A 257 -0.27 -13.86 35.49
CA SER A 257 -0.38 -15.33 35.39
C SER A 257 -1.14 -15.92 34.20
N VAL A 258 -0.44 -16.67 33.34
CA VAL A 258 -0.29 -18.13 33.37
C VAL A 258 0.36 -18.54 32.04
N ALA A 259 1.31 -19.48 32.10
CA ALA A 259 2.02 -20.03 30.95
C ALA A 259 1.10 -20.75 29.97
N PHE A 260 1.33 -20.62 28.66
CA PHE A 260 0.82 -21.57 27.67
C PHE A 260 1.86 -21.83 26.57
N GLY A 261 2.26 -23.10 26.49
CA GLY A 261 2.92 -23.69 25.32
C GLY A 261 1.92 -24.03 24.21
N PRO A 262 2.39 -24.67 23.13
CA PRO A 262 1.56 -24.89 21.95
C PRO A 262 0.54 -26.02 22.17
N GLN A 263 -0.63 -25.85 21.57
CA GLN A 263 -1.63 -26.90 21.36
C GLN A 263 -2.18 -26.74 19.91
N PRO A 264 -2.64 -27.84 19.29
CA PRO A 264 -2.60 -28.10 17.85
C PRO A 264 -3.45 -27.18 16.97
#